data_AF-A0A7L6WNV5-F1
#
_entry.id   AF-A0A7L6WNV5-F1
#
_cell.length_a   1.000
_cell.length_b   1.000
_cell.length_c   1.000
_cell.angle_alpha   90.00
_cell.angle_beta   90.00
_cell.angle_gamma   90.00
#
_symmetry.space_group_name_H-M   'P 1'
#
loop_
_entity.id
_entity.type
_entity.pdbx_description
1 polymer ?
#
loop_
_entity_poly.entity_id
_entity_poly.type
_entity_poly.pdbx_seq_one_letter_code
_entity_poly.pdbx_strand_id
1 'polypeptide(L)'
;MVWTATSAYFSPTRVTYLESQLQATQSFGNGLGSITATSMTYSSSNGLVVMELTTSDATSAIKKGINTENLDWQVFLPSSVKNPEAVTLEVIPLTGDKVYLVMRNVPSDYTLMVIRATNKTPNSNSLKIDVQEYNDYLSSSSNDASVSKQNKQKDKEGNKNYVDFFVTPQNELLKNKYVKNLSREKFALNIFEEELKYQKGQRKELLASAKTLDDSIKEDTKTLEQLKRESEYLVGNELTDKQSDMEAIEKSMDSKEKDGAKARENTAYVQTIIEQIEKNIKAVKNGTYKFNSPVRSVKQDIGE
;
A
#
# COMPACT_ATOMS: atom_id res chain seq x y z
N MET A 1 -3.72 17.33 -67.40
CA MET A 1 -3.78 18.16 -66.18
C MET A 1 -4.06 17.21 -65.03
N VAL A 2 -3.05 17.02 -64.18
CA VAL A 2 -3.05 16.15 -62.98
C VAL A 2 -3.90 16.79 -61.90
N TRP A 3 -4.67 16.02 -61.12
CA TRP A 3 -4.80 16.17 -59.66
C TRP A 3 -5.30 14.84 -59.06
N THR A 4 -4.39 14.12 -58.41
CA THR A 4 -4.67 13.07 -57.42
C THR A 4 -4.96 13.74 -56.09
N ALA A 5 -6.13 13.50 -55.49
CA ALA A 5 -6.39 13.87 -54.10
C ALA A 5 -6.24 12.62 -53.23
N THR A 6 -5.03 12.40 -52.73
CA THR A 6 -4.72 11.41 -51.70
C THR A 6 -5.20 11.98 -50.38
N SER A 7 -6.35 11.51 -49.88
CA SER A 7 -6.79 11.77 -48.52
C SER A 7 -5.83 11.07 -47.55
N ALA A 8 -4.89 11.83 -46.98
CA ALA A 8 -4.05 11.37 -45.90
C ALA A 8 -4.94 11.13 -44.66
N TYR A 9 -5.17 9.86 -44.32
CA TYR A 9 -5.66 9.47 -43.01
C TYR A 9 -4.59 9.84 -41.99
N PHE A 10 -4.75 10.98 -41.32
CA PHE A 10 -3.97 11.28 -40.12
C PHE A 10 -4.33 10.22 -39.07
N SER A 11 -3.40 9.33 -38.73
CA SER A 11 -3.59 8.44 -37.58
C SER A 11 -3.69 9.30 -36.32
N PRO A 12 -4.58 8.98 -35.36
CA PRO A 12 -4.64 9.70 -34.09
C PRO A 12 -3.24 9.72 -33.45
N THR A 13 -2.80 10.90 -33.00
CA THR A 13 -1.55 11.06 -32.25
C THR A 13 -1.60 10.12 -31.04
N ARG A 14 -0.65 9.18 -30.93
CA ARG A 14 -0.55 8.32 -29.74
C ARG A 14 -0.08 9.19 -28.58
N VAL A 15 -0.96 9.46 -27.63
CA VAL A 15 -0.60 10.10 -26.35
C VAL A 15 0.31 9.14 -25.60
N THR A 16 1.54 9.53 -25.30
CA THR A 16 2.51 8.76 -24.50
C THR A 16 2.67 9.38 -23.12
N TYR A 17 2.53 8.57 -22.06
CA TYR A 17 2.67 9.03 -20.68
C TYR A 17 4.12 8.91 -20.18
N LEU A 18 4.50 9.78 -19.24
CA LEU A 18 5.80 9.71 -18.59
C LEU A 18 5.88 8.46 -17.69
N GLU A 19 7.06 7.89 -17.55
CA GLU A 19 7.30 6.74 -16.68
C GLU A 19 6.85 7.03 -15.23
N SER A 20 7.11 8.25 -14.74
CA SER A 20 6.66 8.71 -13.41
C SER A 20 5.13 8.69 -13.22
N GLN A 21 4.36 8.91 -14.28
CA GLN A 21 2.89 8.84 -14.26
C GLN A 21 2.38 7.40 -14.24
N LEU A 22 3.18 6.45 -14.74
CA LEU A 22 2.85 5.03 -14.80
C LEU A 22 3.43 4.24 -13.61
N GLN A 23 4.20 4.88 -12.73
CA GLN A 23 4.78 4.24 -11.55
C GLN A 23 3.70 3.65 -10.64
N ALA A 24 3.97 2.43 -10.19
CA ALA A 24 3.11 1.72 -9.24
C ALA A 24 3.05 2.42 -7.88
N THR A 25 4.13 3.06 -7.44
CA THR A 25 4.18 3.80 -6.17
C THR A 25 4.09 5.29 -6.44
N GLN A 26 3.14 5.93 -5.77
CA GLN A 26 2.94 7.38 -5.80
C GLN A 26 3.08 7.93 -4.37
N SER A 27 3.91 8.94 -4.20
CA SER A 27 4.14 9.58 -2.90
C SER A 27 3.44 10.93 -2.82
N PHE A 28 2.83 11.24 -1.69
CA PHE A 28 2.21 12.55 -1.50
C PHE A 28 3.31 13.61 -1.39
N GLY A 29 3.19 14.69 -2.16
CA GLY A 29 4.17 15.79 -2.17
C GLY A 29 4.32 16.48 -0.82
N ASN A 30 3.30 16.41 0.03
CA ASN A 30 3.33 16.92 1.41
C ASN A 30 4.04 15.99 2.42
N GLY A 31 4.59 14.87 1.98
CA GLY A 31 5.35 13.94 2.83
C GLY A 31 4.50 13.09 3.79
N LEU A 32 3.16 13.11 3.67
CA LEU A 32 2.27 12.37 4.58
C LEU A 32 2.11 10.88 4.23
N GLY A 33 2.98 10.34 3.38
CA GLY A 33 2.99 8.93 3.04
C GLY A 33 3.03 8.63 1.55
N SER A 34 2.68 7.39 1.21
CA SER A 34 2.61 6.90 -0.17
C SER A 34 1.52 5.86 -0.36
N ILE A 35 1.11 5.67 -1.61
CA ILE A 35 0.22 4.58 -2.03
C ILE A 35 0.93 3.81 -3.14
N THR A 36 0.96 2.49 -3.02
CA THR A 36 1.52 1.57 -4.02
C THR A 36 0.42 0.68 -4.59
N ALA A 37 0.23 0.72 -5.90
CA ALA A 37 -0.59 -0.26 -6.60
C ALA A 37 0.18 -1.58 -6.74
N THR A 38 -0.26 -2.62 -6.03
CA THR A 38 0.35 -3.96 -6.11
C THR A 38 -0.19 -4.75 -7.29
N SER A 39 -1.42 -4.45 -7.72
CA SER A 39 -1.98 -5.02 -8.94
C SER A 39 -3.02 -4.09 -9.58
N MET A 40 -3.13 -4.17 -10.90
CA MET A 40 -4.22 -3.56 -11.67
C MET A 40 -4.70 -4.58 -12.70
N THR A 41 -5.99 -4.89 -12.71
CA THR A 41 -6.59 -5.84 -13.64
C THR A 41 -7.76 -5.21 -14.36
N TYR A 42 -7.76 -5.29 -15.69
CA TYR A 42 -8.90 -4.92 -16.52
C TYR A 42 -9.56 -6.17 -17.12
N SER A 43 -10.87 -6.28 -16.93
CA SER A 43 -11.73 -7.31 -17.48
C SER A 43 -12.61 -6.70 -18.57
N SER A 44 -12.12 -6.73 -19.80
CA SER A 44 -12.76 -6.09 -20.95
C SER A 44 -14.15 -6.62 -21.28
N SER A 45 -14.43 -7.89 -20.97
CA SER A 45 -15.73 -8.52 -21.27
C SER A 45 -16.89 -8.00 -20.43
N ASN A 46 -16.62 -7.34 -19.31
CA ASN A 46 -17.65 -6.83 -18.41
C ASN A 46 -17.35 -5.44 -17.83
N GLY A 47 -16.36 -4.73 -18.38
CA GLY A 47 -16.06 -3.35 -18.01
C GLY A 47 -15.68 -3.18 -16.53
N LEU A 48 -14.92 -4.14 -15.99
CA LEU A 48 -14.42 -4.07 -14.60
C LEU A 48 -12.93 -3.75 -14.58
N VAL A 49 -12.55 -2.81 -13.71
CA VAL A 49 -11.16 -2.65 -13.28
C VAL A 49 -11.07 -2.95 -11.79
N VAL A 50 -10.13 -3.79 -11.40
CA VAL A 50 -9.82 -4.08 -10.00
C VAL A 50 -8.38 -3.65 -9.75
N MET A 51 -8.18 -2.87 -8.70
CA MET A 51 -6.85 -2.50 -8.22
C MET A 51 -6.68 -2.89 -6.77
N GLU A 52 -5.51 -3.43 -6.45
CA GLU A 52 -5.07 -3.65 -5.09
C GLU A 52 -4.01 -2.61 -4.75
N LEU A 53 -4.20 -1.93 -3.62
CA LEU A 53 -3.35 -0.86 -3.16
C LEU A 53 -2.82 -1.18 -1.75
N THR A 54 -1.57 -0.84 -1.49
CA THR A 54 -1.00 -0.72 -0.15
C THR A 54 -0.72 0.74 0.15
N THR A 55 -0.91 1.15 1.40
CA THR A 55 -0.70 2.51 1.87
C THR A 55 0.33 2.55 2.97
N SER A 56 1.14 3.60 3.00
CA SER A 56 2.14 3.85 4.03
C SER A 56 1.87 5.19 4.67
N ASP A 57 1.64 5.23 5.99
CA ASP A 57 1.42 6.45 6.76
C ASP A 57 2.73 6.93 7.39
N ALA A 58 3.20 8.11 6.99
CA ALA A 58 4.41 8.73 7.53
C ALA A 58 4.16 9.58 8.79
N THR A 59 2.89 9.76 9.20
CA THR A 59 2.51 10.63 10.33
C THR A 59 2.42 9.90 11.66
N SER A 60 2.50 8.57 11.63
CA SER A 60 2.25 7.70 12.77
C SER A 60 3.55 7.04 13.25
N ALA A 61 3.77 7.03 14.56
CA ALA A 61 4.89 6.30 15.18
C ALA A 61 4.75 4.77 15.06
N ILE A 62 3.53 4.28 14.83
CA ILE A 62 3.27 2.87 14.52
C ILE A 62 3.19 2.69 13.00
N LYS A 63 3.81 1.60 12.51
CA LYS A 63 3.72 1.18 11.10
C LYS A 63 2.30 0.70 10.80
N LYS A 64 1.45 1.63 10.40
CA LYS A 64 0.10 1.38 9.85
C LYS A 64 0.01 2.04 8.47
N GLY A 65 -0.96 1.63 7.68
CA GLY A 65 -1.32 2.39 6.49
C GLY A 65 -2.14 3.62 6.81
N ILE A 66 -2.44 4.39 5.76
CA ILE A 66 -3.25 5.59 5.86
C ILE A 66 -4.69 5.14 6.12
N ASN A 67 -5.33 5.69 7.16
CA ASN A 67 -6.75 5.41 7.39
C ASN A 67 -7.55 5.75 6.13
N THR A 68 -8.28 4.79 5.58
CA THR A 68 -9.06 4.98 4.36
C THR A 68 -10.13 6.05 4.47
N GLU A 69 -10.59 6.37 5.68
CA GLU A 69 -11.50 7.51 5.92
C GLU A 69 -10.82 8.87 5.68
N ASN A 70 -9.49 8.93 5.76
CA ASN A 70 -8.70 10.11 5.43
C ASN A 70 -8.35 10.18 3.93
N LEU A 71 -8.73 9.18 3.13
CA LEU A 71 -8.49 9.14 1.69
C LEU A 71 -9.77 9.46 0.93
N ASP A 72 -9.77 10.61 0.27
CA ASP A 72 -10.81 11.02 -0.65
C ASP A 72 -10.49 10.55 -2.06
N TRP A 73 -11.41 9.81 -2.67
CA TRP A 73 -11.21 9.22 -4.00
C TRP A 73 -11.99 9.98 -5.06
N GLN A 74 -11.34 10.22 -6.20
CA GLN A 74 -11.97 10.78 -7.40
C GLN A 74 -11.56 9.97 -8.61
N VAL A 75 -12.44 9.87 -9.59
CA VAL A 75 -12.14 9.22 -10.87
C VAL A 75 -12.40 10.21 -11.99
N PHE A 76 -11.39 10.39 -12.82
CA PHE A 76 -11.43 11.28 -13.96
C PHE A 76 -11.37 10.46 -15.25
N LEU A 77 -12.28 10.76 -16.18
CA LEU A 77 -12.25 10.24 -17.53
C LEU A 77 -12.11 11.38 -18.54
N PRO A 78 -11.38 11.16 -19.65
CA PRO A 78 -11.19 12.16 -20.69
C PRO A 78 -12.50 12.51 -21.36
N SER A 79 -12.55 13.71 -21.92
CA SER A 79 -13.78 14.26 -22.50
C SER A 79 -14.35 13.47 -23.70
N SER A 80 -13.54 12.59 -24.28
CA SER A 80 -13.90 11.69 -25.38
C SER A 80 -14.82 10.54 -24.95
N VAL A 81 -14.85 10.18 -23.66
CA VAL A 81 -15.69 9.09 -23.16
C VAL A 81 -17.15 9.52 -23.13
N LYS A 82 -18.02 8.71 -23.74
CA LYS A 82 -19.48 8.91 -23.67
C LYS A 82 -19.99 8.44 -22.31
N ASN A 83 -20.79 9.28 -21.64
CA ASN A 83 -21.39 8.99 -20.32
C ASN A 83 -20.36 8.64 -19.22
N PRO A 84 -19.39 9.53 -18.94
CA PRO A 84 -18.35 9.27 -17.94
C PRO A 84 -18.95 9.08 -16.54
N GLU A 85 -20.09 9.68 -16.21
CA GLU A 85 -20.77 9.55 -14.91
C GLU A 85 -21.35 8.15 -14.62
N ALA A 86 -21.44 7.27 -15.62
CA ALA A 86 -21.85 5.88 -15.43
C ALA A 86 -20.77 4.98 -14.82
N VAL A 87 -19.50 5.39 -14.93
CA VAL A 87 -18.39 4.69 -14.28
C VAL A 87 -18.45 4.98 -12.77
N THR A 88 -18.35 3.90 -11.99
CA THR A 88 -18.42 3.99 -10.53
C THR A 88 -17.24 3.28 -9.90
N LEU A 89 -16.65 3.89 -8.87
CA LEU A 89 -15.57 3.33 -8.07
C LEU A 89 -16.09 2.93 -6.68
N GLU A 90 -15.91 1.67 -6.34
CA GLU A 90 -16.13 1.13 -5.00
C GLU A 90 -14.78 1.00 -4.29
N VAL A 91 -14.68 1.62 -3.10
CA VAL A 91 -13.52 1.48 -2.22
C VAL A 91 -13.85 0.47 -1.13
N ILE A 92 -12.97 -0.52 -0.94
CA ILE A 92 -13.14 -1.61 0.03
C ILE A 92 -11.84 -1.75 0.84
N PRO A 93 -11.78 -1.21 2.07
CA PRO A 93 -10.63 -1.43 2.95
C PRO A 93 -10.56 -2.90 3.37
N LEU A 94 -9.35 -3.48 3.32
CA LEU A 94 -9.10 -4.88 3.69
C LEU A 94 -8.43 -4.97 5.07
N THR A 95 -7.26 -4.36 5.19
CA THR A 95 -6.47 -4.23 6.43
C THR A 95 -6.13 -2.76 6.66
N GLY A 96 -5.38 -2.44 7.72
CA GLY A 96 -4.98 -1.05 8.01
C GLY A 96 -4.16 -0.39 6.89
N ASP A 97 -3.54 -1.19 6.03
CA ASP A 97 -2.68 -0.75 4.92
C ASP A 97 -3.16 -1.18 3.53
N LYS A 98 -3.95 -2.25 3.40
CA LYS A 98 -4.45 -2.75 2.11
C LYS A 98 -5.86 -2.24 1.78
N VAL A 99 -6.04 -1.81 0.54
CA VAL A 99 -7.31 -1.30 0.01
C VAL A 99 -7.57 -1.88 -1.38
N TYR A 100 -8.80 -2.33 -1.63
CA TYR A 100 -9.25 -2.69 -2.97
C TYR A 100 -10.10 -1.59 -3.57
N LEU A 101 -9.83 -1.30 -4.83
CA LEU A 101 -10.64 -0.45 -5.68
C LEU A 101 -11.31 -1.30 -6.75
N VAL A 102 -12.63 -1.17 -6.87
CA VAL A 102 -13.42 -1.86 -7.90
C VAL A 102 -14.15 -0.81 -8.73
N MET A 103 -13.71 -0.61 -9.96
CA MET A 103 -14.41 0.24 -10.92
C MET A 103 -15.33 -0.60 -11.81
N ARG A 104 -16.53 -0.10 -12.03
CA ARG A 104 -17.57 -0.74 -12.86
C ARG A 104 -17.99 0.16 -14.01
N ASN A 105 -18.58 -0.47 -15.03
CA ASN A 105 -19.07 0.16 -16.26
C ASN A 105 -17.96 0.87 -17.04
N VAL A 106 -16.72 0.41 -16.92
CA VAL A 106 -15.58 0.95 -17.67
C VAL A 106 -15.81 0.69 -19.17
N PRO A 107 -15.81 1.73 -20.02
CA PRO A 107 -15.99 1.59 -21.46
C PRO A 107 -14.91 0.72 -22.08
N SER A 108 -15.23 -0.08 -23.09
CA SER A 108 -14.25 -0.95 -23.75
C SER A 108 -13.17 -0.19 -24.52
N ASP A 109 -13.46 1.03 -24.93
CA ASP A 109 -12.65 1.91 -25.79
C ASP A 109 -11.94 3.03 -25.02
N TYR A 110 -11.87 2.96 -23.68
CA TYR A 110 -11.17 3.97 -22.89
C TYR A 110 -9.67 4.03 -23.24
N THR A 111 -9.12 5.23 -23.26
CA THR A 111 -7.69 5.46 -23.50
C THR A 111 -6.93 5.77 -22.20
N LEU A 112 -7.61 6.41 -21.26
CA LEU A 112 -7.09 6.80 -19.95
C LEU A 112 -8.23 6.89 -18.94
N MET A 113 -7.97 6.44 -17.73
CA MET A 113 -8.69 6.88 -16.53
C MET A 113 -7.66 7.27 -15.49
N VAL A 114 -7.93 8.33 -14.74
CA VAL A 114 -7.09 8.71 -13.60
C VAL A 114 -7.87 8.52 -12.33
N ILE A 115 -7.35 7.71 -11.43
CA ILE A 115 -7.85 7.59 -10.07
C ILE A 115 -7.00 8.48 -9.18
N ARG A 116 -7.61 9.48 -8.57
CA ARG A 116 -6.95 10.37 -7.63
C ARG A 116 -7.30 9.98 -6.20
N ALA A 117 -6.28 9.86 -5.36
CA ALA A 117 -6.44 9.77 -3.92
C ALA A 117 -5.94 11.08 -3.28
N THR A 118 -6.77 11.75 -2.50
CA THR A 118 -6.41 12.94 -1.72
C THR A 118 -6.28 12.56 -0.25
N ASN A 119 -5.11 12.79 0.34
CA ASN A 119 -4.83 12.53 1.74
C ASN A 119 -5.21 13.73 2.61
N LYS A 120 -6.21 13.53 3.47
CA LYS A 120 -6.72 14.50 4.44
C LYS A 120 -6.19 14.28 5.85
N THR A 121 -5.21 13.40 6.04
CA THR A 121 -4.59 13.18 7.35
C THR A 121 -4.04 14.51 7.87
N PRO A 122 -4.36 14.90 9.13
CA PRO A 122 -3.86 16.15 9.69
C PRO A 122 -2.32 16.22 9.62
N ASN A 123 -1.80 17.31 9.05
CA ASN A 123 -0.36 17.54 8.95
C ASN A 123 0.13 18.34 10.17
N SER A 124 0.85 17.70 11.08
CA SER A 124 1.49 18.38 12.21
C SER A 124 2.78 19.11 11.82
N ASN A 125 3.41 18.76 10.68
CA ASN A 125 4.70 19.32 10.27
C ASN A 125 4.64 20.78 9.83
N SER A 126 3.44 21.32 9.58
CA SER A 126 3.22 22.72 9.19
C SER A 126 2.57 23.57 10.28
N LEU A 127 2.48 23.07 11.52
CA LEU A 127 1.92 23.83 12.64
C LEU A 127 2.92 24.90 13.08
N LYS A 128 2.51 26.17 12.99
CA LYS A 128 3.22 27.28 13.63
C LYS A 128 2.79 27.35 15.09
N ILE A 129 3.49 26.61 15.94
CA ILE A 129 3.19 26.53 17.38
C ILE A 129 3.98 27.58 18.16
N ASP A 130 5.13 27.99 17.63
CA ASP A 130 5.95 29.04 18.22
C ASP A 130 5.33 30.42 18.00
N VAL A 131 5.47 31.28 19.02
CA VAL A 131 5.12 32.70 18.89
C VAL A 131 6.05 33.30 17.85
N GLN A 132 5.47 33.73 16.73
CA GLN A 132 6.24 34.41 15.69
C GLN A 132 6.82 35.70 16.26
N GLU A 133 8.15 35.78 16.37
CA GLU A 133 8.80 37.00 16.81
C GLU A 133 8.56 38.12 15.80
N TYR A 134 8.41 39.35 16.30
CA TYR A 134 8.11 40.51 15.46
C TYR A 134 9.18 40.76 14.38
N ASN A 135 10.45 40.44 14.67
CA ASN A 135 11.55 40.56 13.70
C ASN A 135 11.47 39.53 12.57
N ASP A 136 11.01 38.31 12.86
CA ASP A 136 10.76 37.27 11.84
C ASP A 136 9.53 37.62 11.00
N TYR A 137 8.51 38.23 11.61
CA TYR A 137 7.38 38.81 10.87
C TYR A 137 7.83 39.90 9.90
N LEU A 138 8.65 40.87 10.34
CA LEU A 138 9.18 41.92 9.48
C LEU A 138 10.05 41.35 8.34
N SER A 139 10.87 40.33 8.62
CA SER A 139 11.68 39.65 7.60
C SER A 139 10.83 38.89 6.58
N SER A 140 9.69 38.34 7.00
CA SER A 140 8.73 37.67 6.12
C SER A 140 7.79 38.62 5.36
N SER A 141 7.63 39.86 5.84
CA SER A 141 6.69 40.86 5.30
C SER A 141 7.38 42.01 4.53
N SER A 142 8.71 42.02 4.48
CA SER A 142 9.48 43.03 3.75
C SER A 142 9.49 42.71 2.25
N ASN A 143 8.55 43.33 1.51
CA ASN A 143 8.60 43.45 0.06
C ASN A 143 9.71 44.42 -0.36
N ASP A 144 10.99 44.03 -0.24
CA ASP A 144 12.04 44.76 -0.96
C ASP A 144 12.03 44.31 -2.43
N ALA A 145 11.50 45.20 -3.25
CA ALA A 145 11.35 45.05 -4.68
C ALA A 145 12.71 45.24 -5.37
N SER A 146 13.53 44.19 -5.43
CA SER A 146 14.47 44.00 -6.53
C SER A 146 13.98 42.86 -7.42
N VAL A 147 13.65 43.24 -8.65
CA VAL A 147 13.05 42.43 -9.71
C VAL A 147 13.85 41.16 -9.97
N SER A 148 13.33 40.02 -9.51
CA SER A 148 13.26 38.85 -10.39
C SER A 148 11.77 38.57 -10.57
N LYS A 149 11.31 38.61 -11.82
CA LYS A 149 9.97 38.13 -12.18
C LYS A 149 9.96 36.62 -11.89
N GLN A 150 9.72 36.24 -10.65
CA GLN A 150 9.12 34.95 -10.36
C GLN A 150 7.73 35.03 -10.98
N ASN A 151 7.66 34.53 -12.22
CA ASN A 151 6.43 33.96 -12.76
C ASN A 151 5.67 33.35 -11.59
N LYS A 152 4.38 33.64 -11.47
CA LYS A 152 3.45 32.88 -10.63
C LYS A 152 3.75 31.41 -10.89
N GLN A 153 4.59 30.81 -10.05
CA GLN A 153 4.94 29.41 -10.16
C GLN A 153 3.65 28.72 -9.79
N LYS A 154 3.03 28.09 -10.79
CA LYS A 154 2.12 26.96 -10.63
C LYS A 154 2.52 26.20 -9.37
N ASP A 155 1.54 25.95 -8.51
CA ASP A 155 1.65 25.21 -7.26
C ASP A 155 2.88 24.32 -7.20
N LYS A 156 3.82 24.68 -6.32
CA LYS A 156 5.05 23.93 -6.08
C LYS A 156 4.68 22.47 -5.85
N GLU A 157 5.19 21.60 -6.71
CA GLU A 157 5.00 20.14 -6.71
C GLU A 157 5.21 19.50 -5.33
N GLY A 158 6.01 20.13 -4.46
CA GLY A 158 6.32 19.69 -3.10
C GLY A 158 5.26 19.95 -2.01
N ASN A 159 4.00 20.25 -2.34
CA ASN A 159 2.91 20.26 -1.33
C ASN A 159 1.59 19.66 -1.84
N LYS A 160 1.63 18.84 -2.90
CA LYS A 160 0.45 18.13 -3.39
C LYS A 160 0.02 17.11 -2.33
N ASN A 161 -1.20 17.25 -1.82
CA ASN A 161 -1.81 16.29 -0.89
C ASN A 161 -2.58 15.18 -1.61
N TYR A 162 -2.44 15.06 -2.94
CA TYR A 162 -3.06 14.04 -3.73
C TYR A 162 -2.03 13.29 -4.58
N VAL A 163 -2.38 12.06 -4.96
CA VAL A 163 -1.65 11.22 -5.91
C VAL A 163 -2.58 10.73 -6.99
N ASP A 164 -2.06 10.55 -8.20
CA ASP A 164 -2.81 10.11 -9.38
C ASP A 164 -2.30 8.75 -9.87
N PHE A 165 -3.23 7.83 -10.11
CA PHE A 165 -2.97 6.53 -10.73
C PHE A 165 -3.55 6.51 -12.15
N PHE A 166 -2.66 6.37 -13.13
CA PHE A 166 -3.03 6.29 -14.54
C PHE A 166 -3.39 4.86 -14.90
N VAL A 167 -4.69 4.60 -15.06
CA VAL A 167 -5.21 3.34 -15.58
C VAL A 167 -5.31 3.48 -17.09
N THR A 168 -4.35 2.90 -17.79
CA THR A 168 -4.26 2.94 -19.26
C THR A 168 -3.64 1.64 -19.78
N PRO A 169 -4.01 1.17 -21.00
CA PRO A 169 -3.37 0.02 -21.63
C PRO A 169 -1.84 0.14 -21.79
N GLN A 170 -1.28 1.37 -21.72
CA GLN A 170 0.17 1.59 -21.76
C GLN A 170 0.87 1.29 -20.43
N ASN A 171 0.12 1.12 -19.33
CA ASN A 171 0.69 0.82 -18.03
C ASN A 171 0.99 -0.69 -17.93
N GLU A 172 2.25 -1.06 -17.74
CA GLU A 172 2.68 -2.46 -17.65
C GLU A 172 2.05 -3.20 -16.46
N LEU A 173 1.65 -2.48 -15.40
CA LEU A 173 0.98 -3.06 -14.24
C LEU A 173 -0.45 -3.51 -14.59
N LEU A 174 -1.07 -2.93 -15.61
CA LEU A 174 -2.42 -3.26 -16.04
C LEU A 174 -2.45 -4.58 -16.80
N LYS A 175 -3.01 -5.62 -16.17
CA LYS A 175 -3.18 -6.93 -16.78
C LYS A 175 -4.59 -7.10 -17.33
N ASN A 176 -4.70 -7.61 -18.55
CA ASN A 176 -5.97 -8.00 -19.14
C ASN A 176 -6.33 -9.43 -18.69
N LYS A 177 -7.30 -9.55 -17.80
CA LYS A 177 -7.75 -10.85 -17.26
C LYS A 177 -9.23 -10.77 -16.91
N TYR A 178 -9.96 -11.87 -17.16
CA TYR A 178 -11.34 -11.97 -16.73
C TYR A 178 -11.46 -11.89 -15.21
N VAL A 179 -12.32 -10.99 -14.75
CA VAL A 179 -12.73 -10.87 -13.34
C VAL A 179 -14.23 -11.09 -13.28
N LYS A 180 -14.69 -11.96 -12.38
CA LYS A 180 -16.12 -12.25 -12.22
C LYS A 180 -16.87 -11.01 -11.75
N ASN A 181 -17.94 -10.64 -12.44
CA ASN A 181 -18.81 -9.53 -12.05
C ASN A 181 -19.70 -9.93 -10.88
N LEU A 182 -19.22 -9.69 -9.67
CA LEU A 182 -19.92 -9.94 -8.40
C LEU A 182 -20.53 -8.65 -7.87
N SER A 183 -21.55 -8.76 -7.03
CA SER A 183 -22.00 -7.61 -6.23
C SER A 183 -20.86 -7.13 -5.31
N ARG A 184 -20.96 -5.90 -4.82
CA ARG A 184 -19.96 -5.33 -3.92
C ARG A 184 -19.77 -6.18 -2.67
N GLU A 185 -20.86 -6.63 -2.06
CA GLU A 185 -20.84 -7.47 -0.85
C GLU A 185 -20.15 -8.79 -1.14
N LYS A 186 -20.48 -9.44 -2.25
CA LYS A 186 -19.88 -10.73 -2.62
C LYS A 186 -18.42 -10.59 -3.02
N PHE A 187 -18.04 -9.49 -3.66
CA PHE A 187 -16.64 -9.17 -3.93
C PHE A 187 -15.86 -8.94 -2.62
N ALA A 188 -16.41 -8.11 -1.71
CA ALA A 188 -15.81 -7.86 -0.40
C ALA A 188 -15.63 -9.15 0.41
N LEU A 189 -16.65 -10.02 0.43
CA LEU A 189 -16.55 -11.33 1.09
C LEU A 189 -15.43 -12.19 0.51
N ASN A 190 -15.31 -12.25 -0.82
CA ASN A 190 -14.24 -13.02 -1.46
C ASN A 190 -12.85 -12.52 -1.03
N ILE A 191 -12.60 -11.20 -1.09
CA ILE A 191 -11.29 -10.66 -0.71
C ILE A 191 -11.01 -10.83 0.79
N PHE A 192 -12.03 -10.70 1.65
CA PHE A 192 -11.87 -10.93 3.08
C PHE A 192 -11.58 -12.41 3.38
N GLU A 193 -12.25 -13.34 2.72
CA GLU A 193 -12.05 -14.78 2.92
C GLU A 193 -10.68 -15.24 2.39
N GLU A 194 -10.20 -14.68 1.27
CA GLU A 194 -8.86 -14.94 0.75
C GLU A 194 -7.76 -14.42 1.69
N GLU A 195 -7.87 -13.16 2.16
CA GLU A 195 -6.92 -12.61 3.13
C GLU A 195 -6.97 -13.38 4.46
N LEU A 196 -8.16 -13.75 4.94
CA LEU A 196 -8.30 -14.56 6.16
C LEU A 196 -7.55 -15.89 6.05
N LYS A 197 -7.64 -16.54 4.88
CA LYS A 197 -6.92 -17.79 4.62
C LYS A 197 -5.41 -17.57 4.64
N TYR A 198 -4.93 -16.51 3.98
CA TYR A 198 -3.52 -16.15 3.98
C TYR A 198 -3.00 -15.89 5.41
N GLN A 199 -3.68 -15.05 6.19
CA GLN A 199 -3.28 -14.71 7.55
C GLN A 199 -3.31 -15.92 8.50
N LYS A 200 -4.30 -16.82 8.37
CA LYS A 200 -4.33 -18.09 9.12
C LYS A 200 -3.15 -19.00 8.75
N GLY A 201 -2.73 -19.01 7.49
CA GLY A 201 -1.54 -19.71 7.03
C GLY A 201 -0.27 -19.15 7.68
N GLN A 202 -0.06 -17.84 7.61
CA GLN A 202 1.08 -17.15 8.23
C GLN A 202 1.16 -17.42 9.74
N ARG A 203 0.03 -17.33 10.46
CA ARG A 203 -0.02 -17.65 11.90
C ARG A 203 0.41 -19.08 12.20
N LYS A 204 0.02 -20.04 11.36
CA LYS A 204 0.38 -21.46 11.53
C LYS A 204 1.88 -21.66 11.32
N GLU A 205 2.48 -21.02 10.33
CA GLU A 205 3.92 -21.08 10.05
C GLU A 205 4.72 -20.48 11.21
N LEU A 206 4.35 -19.30 11.72
CA LEU A 206 5.01 -18.67 12.87
C LEU A 206 4.97 -19.54 14.13
N LEU A 207 3.82 -20.15 14.43
CA LEU A 207 3.68 -21.09 15.55
C LEU A 207 4.54 -22.34 15.38
N ALA A 208 4.63 -22.88 14.16
CA ALA A 208 5.48 -24.03 13.87
C ALA A 208 6.97 -23.67 14.05
N SER A 209 7.41 -22.51 13.55
CA SER A 209 8.78 -22.03 13.73
C SER A 209 9.12 -21.81 15.21
N ALA A 210 8.24 -21.17 15.98
CA ALA A 210 8.44 -20.97 17.42
C ALA A 210 8.60 -22.31 18.15
N LYS A 211 7.77 -23.31 17.81
CA LYS A 211 7.86 -24.66 18.39
C LYS A 211 9.18 -25.35 18.03
N THR A 212 9.64 -25.25 16.78
CA THR A 212 10.93 -25.83 16.35
C THR A 212 12.10 -25.20 17.10
N LEU A 213 12.06 -23.88 17.33
CA LEU A 213 13.07 -23.19 18.13
C LEU A 213 13.05 -23.68 19.59
N ASP A 214 11.88 -23.81 20.21
CA ASP A 214 11.74 -24.34 21.56
C ASP A 214 12.28 -25.77 21.71
N ASP A 215 11.98 -26.63 20.74
CA ASP A 215 12.48 -28.01 20.76
C ASP A 215 14.00 -28.07 20.51
N SER A 216 14.55 -27.18 19.69
CA SER A 216 16.00 -27.06 19.54
C SER A 216 16.68 -26.56 20.82
N ILE A 217 16.12 -25.58 21.51
CA ILE A 217 16.64 -25.07 22.80
C ILE A 217 16.62 -26.18 23.85
N LYS A 218 15.56 -27.00 23.89
CA LYS A 218 15.50 -28.17 24.80
C LYS A 218 16.58 -29.18 24.51
N GLU A 219 16.92 -29.42 23.25
CA GLU A 219 17.99 -30.34 22.87
C GLU A 219 19.36 -29.78 23.26
N ASP A 220 19.63 -28.52 22.91
CA ASP A 220 20.86 -27.81 23.30
C ASP A 220 21.05 -27.81 24.83
N THR A 221 19.96 -27.65 25.59
CA THR A 221 19.98 -27.75 27.06
C THR A 221 20.48 -29.12 27.52
N LYS A 222 20.02 -30.22 26.90
CA LYS A 222 20.51 -31.56 27.25
C LYS A 222 21.98 -31.75 26.89
N THR A 223 22.40 -31.24 25.72
CA THR A 223 23.80 -31.28 25.28
C THR A 223 24.69 -30.52 26.25
N LEU A 224 24.26 -29.34 26.68
CA LEU A 224 24.98 -28.51 27.65
C LEU A 224 25.11 -29.20 29.01
N GLU A 225 24.03 -29.82 29.50
CA GLU A 225 24.08 -30.65 30.71
C GLU A 225 25.02 -31.86 30.57
N GLN A 226 25.10 -32.47 29.39
CA GLN A 226 26.07 -33.53 29.12
C GLN A 226 27.51 -33.01 29.11
N LEU A 227 27.79 -31.91 28.41
CA LEU A 227 29.12 -31.31 28.36
C LEU A 227 29.60 -30.87 29.75
N LYS A 228 28.71 -30.31 30.58
CA LYS A 228 29.01 -30.00 31.99
C LYS A 228 29.47 -31.23 32.75
N ARG A 229 28.74 -32.35 32.66
CA ARG A 229 29.13 -33.62 33.31
C ARG A 229 30.45 -34.17 32.79
N GLU A 230 30.67 -34.13 31.47
CA GLU A 230 31.92 -34.58 30.87
C GLU A 230 33.11 -33.72 31.31
N SER A 231 32.90 -32.42 31.50
CA SER A 231 33.95 -31.46 31.87
C SER A 231 34.40 -31.54 33.34
N GLU A 232 33.62 -32.17 34.22
CA GLU A 232 33.83 -32.14 35.68
C GLU A 232 35.21 -32.64 36.12
N TYR A 233 35.79 -33.58 35.35
CA TYR A 233 37.09 -34.21 35.66
C TYR A 233 38.18 -33.91 34.62
N LEU A 234 37.90 -33.06 33.63
CA LEU A 234 38.87 -32.71 32.59
C LEU A 234 39.77 -31.56 33.04
N VAL A 235 41.00 -31.55 32.51
CA VAL A 235 42.00 -30.50 32.77
C VAL A 235 42.75 -30.14 31.49
N GLY A 236 43.36 -28.95 31.46
CA GLY A 236 44.15 -28.51 30.32
C GLY A 236 43.30 -28.26 29.07
N ASN A 237 43.84 -28.57 27.89
CA ASN A 237 43.23 -28.19 26.61
C ASN A 237 41.84 -28.81 26.40
N GLU A 238 41.60 -30.05 26.83
CA GLU A 238 40.29 -30.71 26.68
C GLU A 238 39.18 -29.99 27.46
N LEU A 239 39.50 -29.45 28.64
CA LEU A 239 38.57 -28.63 29.41
C LEU A 239 38.27 -27.31 28.68
N THR A 240 39.30 -26.65 28.15
CA THR A 240 39.16 -25.39 27.40
C THR A 240 38.28 -25.58 26.16
N ASP A 241 38.47 -26.66 25.41
CA ASP A 241 37.69 -26.95 24.21
C ASP A 241 36.21 -27.16 24.56
N LYS A 242 35.93 -27.94 25.63
CA LYS A 242 34.55 -28.17 26.11
C LYS A 242 33.89 -26.89 26.62
N GLN A 243 34.64 -25.99 27.26
CA GLN A 243 34.13 -24.68 27.66
C GLN A 243 33.78 -23.81 26.45
N SER A 244 34.61 -23.81 25.41
CA SER A 244 34.31 -23.11 24.16
C SER A 244 33.06 -23.67 23.47
N ASP A 245 32.89 -24.99 23.46
CA ASP A 245 31.68 -25.64 22.91
C ASP A 245 30.42 -25.23 23.71
N MET A 246 30.51 -25.21 25.05
CA MET A 246 29.40 -24.75 25.90
C MET A 246 29.03 -23.30 25.62
N GLU A 247 30.01 -22.38 25.54
CA GLU A 247 29.75 -20.98 25.21
C GLU A 247 29.10 -20.80 23.82
N ALA A 248 29.51 -21.61 22.84
CA ALA A 248 28.93 -21.58 21.51
C ALA A 248 27.46 -22.04 21.53
N ILE A 249 27.14 -23.07 22.31
CA ILE A 249 25.77 -23.55 22.52
C ILE A 249 24.93 -22.48 23.23
N GLU A 250 25.43 -21.86 24.29
CA GLU A 250 24.72 -20.80 25.02
C GLU A 250 24.38 -19.61 24.11
N LYS A 251 25.35 -19.12 23.32
CA LYS A 251 25.11 -18.04 22.34
C LYS A 251 24.07 -18.43 21.28
N SER A 252 24.08 -19.70 20.84
CA SER A 252 23.11 -20.24 19.91
C SER A 252 21.70 -20.28 20.51
N MET A 253 21.58 -20.72 21.77
CA MET A 253 20.31 -20.73 22.51
C MET A 253 19.74 -19.32 22.69
N ASP A 254 20.56 -18.33 23.07
CA ASP A 254 20.13 -16.93 23.20
C ASP A 254 19.55 -16.36 21.89
N SER A 255 20.18 -16.69 20.75
CA SER A 255 19.67 -16.27 19.44
C SER A 255 18.33 -16.94 19.13
N LYS A 256 18.22 -18.26 19.36
CA LYS A 256 16.98 -19.02 19.15
C LYS A 256 15.85 -18.52 20.04
N GLU A 257 16.13 -18.13 21.28
CA GLU A 257 15.15 -17.59 22.21
C GLU A 257 14.61 -16.24 21.71
N LYS A 258 15.49 -15.34 21.25
CA LYS A 258 15.09 -14.05 20.64
C LYS A 258 14.22 -14.24 19.40
N ASP A 259 14.60 -15.15 18.51
CA ASP A 259 13.82 -15.46 17.30
C ASP A 259 12.47 -16.10 17.66
N GLY A 260 12.44 -16.97 18.66
CA GLY A 260 11.22 -17.60 19.17
C GLY A 260 10.27 -16.59 19.80
N ALA A 261 10.80 -15.63 20.58
CA ALA A 261 10.02 -14.53 21.14
C ALA A 261 9.40 -13.66 20.04
N LYS A 262 10.20 -13.28 19.02
CA LYS A 262 9.72 -12.51 17.86
C LYS A 262 8.64 -13.25 17.07
N ALA A 263 8.78 -14.56 16.87
CA ALA A 263 7.76 -15.38 16.20
C ALA A 263 6.42 -15.37 16.97
N ARG A 264 6.46 -15.41 18.31
CA ARG A 264 5.25 -15.32 19.15
C ARG A 264 4.62 -13.94 19.14
N GLU A 265 5.43 -12.88 19.18
CA GLU A 265 4.95 -11.50 19.03
C GLU A 265 4.24 -11.29 17.68
N ASN A 266 4.87 -11.71 16.58
CA ASN A 266 4.27 -11.67 15.25
C ASN A 266 2.99 -12.51 15.16
N THR A 267 2.93 -13.66 15.86
CA THR A 267 1.72 -14.48 15.94
C THR A 267 0.57 -13.73 16.58
N ALA A 268 0.84 -13.03 17.69
CA ALA A 268 -0.17 -12.20 18.36
C ALA A 268 -0.63 -11.05 17.46
N TYR A 269 0.29 -10.39 16.75
CA TYR A 269 -0.07 -9.35 15.79
C TYR A 269 -0.97 -9.88 14.66
N VAL A 270 -0.60 -10.98 14.01
CA VAL A 270 -1.40 -11.63 12.96
C VAL A 270 -2.78 -12.07 13.49
N GLN A 271 -2.85 -12.49 14.75
CA GLN A 271 -4.12 -12.82 15.40
C GLN A 271 -5.08 -11.63 15.45
N THR A 272 -4.59 -10.42 15.75
CA THR A 272 -5.44 -9.21 15.73
C THR A 272 -5.99 -8.90 14.34
N ILE A 273 -5.21 -9.14 13.28
CA ILE A 273 -5.65 -8.97 11.89
C ILE A 273 -6.75 -9.98 11.55
N ILE A 274 -6.55 -11.25 11.93
CA ILE A 274 -7.55 -12.33 11.72
C ILE A 274 -8.88 -11.94 12.38
N GLU A 275 -8.87 -11.49 13.63
CA GLU A 275 -10.08 -11.12 14.36
C GLU A 275 -10.83 -9.95 13.69
N GLN A 276 -10.08 -8.95 13.22
CA GLN A 276 -10.66 -7.82 12.49
C GLN A 276 -11.30 -8.25 11.16
N ILE A 277 -10.66 -9.13 10.40
CA ILE A 277 -11.21 -9.65 9.15
C ILE A 277 -12.46 -10.50 9.43
N GLU A 278 -12.44 -11.36 10.45
CA GLU A 278 -13.60 -12.17 10.84
C GLU A 278 -14.78 -11.29 11.28
N LYS A 279 -14.52 -10.18 11.98
CA LYS A 279 -15.52 -9.16 12.34
C LYS A 279 -16.11 -8.52 11.08
N ASN A 280 -15.27 -8.13 10.11
CA ASN A 280 -15.72 -7.55 8.84
C ASN A 280 -16.59 -8.54 8.04
N ILE A 281 -16.17 -9.80 7.92
CA ILE A 281 -16.96 -10.86 7.25
C ILE A 281 -18.34 -11.01 7.90
N LYS A 282 -18.41 -11.09 9.23
CA LYS A 282 -19.68 -11.18 9.96
C LYS A 282 -20.56 -9.96 9.69
N ALA A 283 -19.98 -8.75 9.71
CA ALA A 283 -20.69 -7.52 9.43
C ALA A 283 -21.22 -7.45 7.99
N VAL A 284 -20.49 -7.97 7.00
CA VAL A 284 -20.99 -8.02 5.62
C VAL A 284 -22.11 -9.05 5.50
N LYS A 285 -21.96 -10.25 6.09
CA LYS A 285 -22.97 -11.31 6.03
C LYS A 285 -24.30 -10.94 6.71
N ASN A 286 -24.27 -10.14 7.77
CA ASN A 286 -25.47 -9.70 8.48
C ASN A 286 -25.98 -8.31 8.05
N GLY A 287 -25.35 -7.67 7.04
CA GLY A 287 -25.77 -6.38 6.49
C GLY A 287 -25.45 -5.16 7.36
N THR A 288 -24.63 -5.30 8.41
CA THR A 288 -24.23 -4.18 9.28
C THR A 288 -22.95 -3.47 8.83
N TYR A 289 -22.22 -4.05 7.86
CA TYR A 289 -21.02 -3.43 7.29
C TYR A 289 -21.39 -2.18 6.50
N LYS A 290 -20.83 -1.03 6.90
CA LYS A 290 -21.08 0.26 6.25
C LYS A 290 -20.11 0.45 5.08
N PHE A 291 -20.60 0.15 3.89
CA PHE A 291 -19.91 0.45 2.66
C PHE A 291 -20.01 1.95 2.32
N ASN A 292 -18.88 2.61 2.03
CA ASN A 292 -18.88 3.99 1.52
C ASN A 292 -19.65 4.07 0.21
N SER A 293 -20.43 5.12 -0.04
CA SER A 293 -21.12 5.29 -1.32
C SER A 293 -20.14 5.21 -2.50
N PRO A 294 -20.50 4.52 -3.61
CA PRO A 294 -19.64 4.50 -4.79
C PRO A 294 -19.33 5.91 -5.29
N VAL A 295 -18.08 6.17 -5.61
CA VAL A 295 -17.63 7.43 -6.21
C VAL A 295 -17.99 7.39 -7.69
N ARG A 296 -18.76 8.37 -8.16
CA ARG A 296 -19.01 8.54 -9.59
C ARG A 296 -17.84 9.28 -10.22
N SER A 297 -17.43 8.84 -11.39
CA SER A 297 -16.44 9.59 -12.16
C SER A 297 -17.01 10.91 -12.67
N VAL A 298 -16.09 11.82 -12.92
CA VAL A 298 -16.35 13.12 -13.52
C VAL A 298 -15.57 13.26 -14.82
N LYS A 299 -16.15 14.01 -15.75
CA LYS A 299 -15.50 14.39 -16.99
C LYS A 299 -14.42 15.43 -16.69
N GLN A 300 -13.20 15.18 -17.14
CA GLN A 300 -12.11 16.16 -17.03
C GLN A 300 -11.18 16.03 -18.22
N ASP A 301 -10.70 17.15 -18.75
CA ASP A 301 -9.58 17.14 -19.69
C ASP A 301 -8.31 16.86 -18.89
N ILE A 302 -7.93 15.59 -18.90
CA ILE A 302 -6.68 15.10 -18.33
C ILE A 302 -5.67 15.17 -19.47
N GLY A 303 -4.76 16.14 -19.39
CA GLY A 303 -3.90 16.66 -20.45
C GLY A 303 -3.46 15.70 -21.57
N GLU A 304 -3.57 16.22 -22.80
CA GLU A 304 -2.45 16.27 -23.75
C GLU A 304 -1.24 17.02 -23.14
#